data_AF-A0A1F5WUQ0-F1
#
_entry.id   AF-A0A1F5WUQ0-F1
#
_cell.length_a   1.000
_cell.length_b   1.000
_cell.length_c   1.000
_cell.angle_alpha   90.00
_cell.angle_beta   90.00
_cell.angle_gamma   90.00
#
_symmetry.space_group_name_H-M   'P 1'
#
loop_
_entity.id
_entity.type
_entity.pdbx_description
1 polymer ?
#
loop_
_entity_poly.entity_id
_entity_poly.type
_entity_poly.pdbx_seq_one_letter_code
_entity_poly.pdbx_strand_id
1 'polypeptide(L)'
;MTLFLVIASSGVAEVPEGDAQINCDKFYPDNLADIMLLVRDCYVDKIDPNVLDAAYKSGGLEEVFKLLDPHSRYLDQEAAAKEDALEKEDRSFGGVGLEIGIEGKDIVVRGVIAESPASRENIKENDIISAVCESKDICFAISADDLDLKDKMVKNKFLTDVINKIRGKIGTTVILKFKRQGLQDEIIVPLTRAVIQVANVTSKIFGEFGYVSLRQFIEWSDVRISEKIFKMGDIKGLVLDLRGNPGGFLPQANLVSSLFLERKSLIETIVTRKNPKDNPQKFHAYLPGIFQTNFKMPLVVLVNQGSASASEIVAAACRDNKDKKGNPRCVVVGMPTFGKAVMQRRYDFGSGRVYITTGRLYRPNGKSLQGKGVIPDIIVSNSDSETLGNELKLREKFSERGLERYIRGEEEEFTPEEKAKFSLIRKDRQLEMAFEILKILKQSN
;
A
#
# COMPACT_ATOMS: atom_id res chain seq x y z
N MET A 1 42.90 -45.44 -1.71
CA MET A 1 42.85 -45.11 -0.27
C MET A 1 44.01 -44.17 0.02
N THR A 2 43.79 -42.86 -0.13
CA THR A 2 44.74 -41.84 0.36
C THR A 2 43.94 -40.59 0.72
N LEU A 3 43.92 -40.35 2.02
CA LEU A 3 43.27 -39.24 2.72
C LEU A 3 44.09 -37.97 2.46
N PHE A 4 43.47 -36.87 2.03
CA PHE A 4 44.10 -35.54 2.12
C PHE A 4 43.30 -34.66 3.08
N LEU A 5 44.01 -34.28 4.13
CA LEU A 5 43.66 -33.38 5.22
C LEU A 5 43.35 -31.98 4.64
N VAL A 6 42.14 -31.44 4.86
CA VAL A 6 41.86 -30.02 4.62
C VAL A 6 41.97 -29.30 5.95
N ILE A 7 43.05 -28.54 6.10
CA ILE A 7 43.29 -27.63 7.22
C ILE A 7 42.34 -26.45 7.07
N ALA A 8 41.49 -26.24 8.09
CA ALA A 8 40.70 -25.03 8.22
C ALA A 8 41.64 -23.84 8.44
N SER A 9 41.59 -22.86 7.55
CA SER A 9 42.13 -21.52 7.81
C SER A 9 40.97 -20.54 7.85
N SER A 10 40.84 -19.85 8.98
CA SER A 10 39.93 -18.74 9.22
C SER A 10 40.34 -17.57 8.33
N GLY A 11 39.71 -17.47 7.17
CA GLY A 11 39.83 -16.32 6.27
C GLY A 11 38.89 -15.19 6.69
N VAL A 12 39.47 -14.05 7.05
CA VAL A 12 38.78 -12.75 7.07
C VAL A 12 38.32 -12.50 5.63
N ALA A 13 37.02 -12.24 5.42
CA ALA A 13 36.50 -11.93 4.09
C ALA A 13 37.02 -10.55 3.65
N GLU A 14 38.07 -10.53 2.83
CA GLU A 14 38.47 -9.33 2.09
C GLU A 14 37.43 -9.04 1.00
N VAL A 15 36.95 -7.79 0.96
CA VAL A 15 36.06 -7.30 -0.11
C VAL A 15 36.87 -7.26 -1.40
N PRO A 16 36.45 -7.93 -2.50
CA PRO A 16 37.20 -7.91 -3.75
C PRO A 16 37.33 -6.49 -4.32
N GLU A 17 38.57 -6.00 -4.43
CA GLU A 17 38.94 -4.83 -5.22
C GLU A 17 38.94 -5.20 -6.70
N GLY A 18 37.77 -5.11 -7.33
CA GLY A 18 37.61 -5.13 -8.78
C GLY A 18 36.80 -3.92 -9.23
N ASP A 19 37.35 -3.13 -10.16
CA ASP A 19 36.78 -1.88 -10.70
C ASP A 19 35.48 -2.04 -11.50
N ALA A 20 34.94 -3.26 -11.64
CA ALA A 20 33.69 -3.51 -12.34
C ALA A 20 32.50 -3.38 -11.36
N GLN A 21 31.82 -2.23 -11.40
CA GLN A 21 30.58 -2.03 -10.64
C GLN A 21 29.52 -3.09 -11.04
N ILE A 22 28.99 -3.81 -10.05
CA ILE A 22 28.03 -4.89 -10.33
C ILE A 22 26.73 -4.35 -10.94
N ASN A 23 26.10 -5.16 -11.79
CA ASN A 23 24.77 -4.86 -12.29
C ASN A 23 23.69 -5.30 -11.28
N CYS A 24 23.28 -4.37 -10.43
CA CYS A 24 22.24 -4.56 -9.41
C CYS A 24 20.91 -5.16 -9.94
N ASP A 25 20.63 -5.14 -11.24
CA ASP A 25 19.42 -5.75 -11.83
C ASP A 25 19.57 -7.23 -12.15
N LYS A 26 20.82 -7.70 -12.29
CA LYS A 26 21.16 -9.05 -12.77
C LYS A 26 22.10 -9.79 -11.80
N PHE A 27 22.31 -9.23 -10.62
CA PHE A 27 23.21 -9.78 -9.63
C PHE A 27 22.42 -10.66 -8.64
N TYR A 28 22.90 -11.88 -8.45
CA TYR A 28 22.34 -12.86 -7.54
C TYR A 28 23.40 -13.15 -6.47
N PRO A 29 23.22 -12.68 -5.22
CA PRO A 29 24.18 -12.96 -4.18
C PRO A 29 24.11 -14.43 -3.76
N ASP A 30 25.26 -15.06 -3.57
CA ASP A 30 25.35 -16.45 -3.07
C ASP A 30 25.92 -16.49 -1.65
N ASN A 31 26.77 -15.53 -1.30
CA ASN A 31 27.48 -15.50 -0.03
C ASN A 31 27.52 -14.09 0.59
N LEU A 32 28.11 -13.99 1.79
CA LEU A 32 28.20 -12.74 2.54
C LEU A 32 29.04 -11.66 1.84
N ALA A 33 30.09 -12.03 1.10
CA ALA A 33 30.89 -11.07 0.36
C ALA A 33 30.07 -10.41 -0.77
N ASP A 34 29.19 -11.17 -1.41
CA ASP A 34 28.27 -10.65 -2.42
C ASP A 34 27.28 -9.63 -1.83
N ILE A 35 26.86 -9.82 -0.57
CA ILE A 35 26.02 -8.84 0.14
C ILE A 35 26.79 -7.54 0.39
N MET A 36 28.05 -7.61 0.80
CA MET A 36 28.89 -6.43 0.97
C MET A 36 29.12 -5.69 -0.35
N LEU A 37 29.27 -6.41 -1.46
CA LEU A 37 29.33 -5.83 -2.80
C LEU A 37 28.02 -5.15 -3.20
N LEU A 38 26.87 -5.76 -2.90
CA LEU A 38 25.56 -5.13 -3.10
C LEU A 38 25.41 -3.84 -2.30
N VAL A 39 25.81 -3.82 -1.03
CA VAL A 39 25.78 -2.59 -0.22
C VAL A 39 26.71 -1.53 -0.82
N ARG A 40 27.93 -1.89 -1.21
CA ARG A 40 28.91 -0.96 -1.79
C ARG A 40 28.42 -0.34 -3.10
N ASP A 41 27.89 -1.15 -4.01
CA ASP A 41 27.67 -0.77 -5.42
C ASP A 41 26.21 -0.46 -5.76
N CYS A 42 25.26 -0.99 -4.98
CA CYS A 42 23.83 -0.88 -5.25
C CYS A 42 23.08 -0.03 -4.24
N TYR A 43 23.57 0.12 -3.01
CA TYR A 43 22.97 1.07 -2.07
C TYR A 43 23.03 2.49 -2.64
N VAL A 44 21.96 3.26 -2.45
CA VAL A 44 21.79 4.56 -3.10
C VAL A 44 22.87 5.57 -2.69
N ASP A 45 23.28 5.56 -1.42
CA ASP A 45 24.24 6.52 -0.88
C ASP A 45 25.63 5.88 -0.73
N LYS A 46 26.69 6.63 -1.09
CA LYS A 46 28.07 6.14 -0.96
C LYS A 46 28.45 6.07 0.52
N ILE A 47 28.86 4.89 0.95
CA ILE A 47 29.42 4.65 2.28
C ILE A 47 30.91 4.40 2.13
N ASP A 48 31.70 4.94 3.05
CA ASP A 48 33.13 4.70 3.12
C ASP A 48 33.39 3.19 3.33
N PRO A 49 34.22 2.54 2.49
CA PRO A 49 34.56 1.13 2.65
C PRO A 49 35.11 0.77 4.03
N ASN A 50 35.88 1.66 4.67
CA ASN A 50 36.43 1.43 6.01
C ASN A 50 35.33 1.42 7.08
N VAL A 51 34.29 2.23 6.89
CA VAL A 51 33.13 2.27 7.79
C VAL A 51 32.30 0.99 7.63
N LEU A 52 32.10 0.53 6.39
CA LEU A 52 31.42 -0.75 6.12
C LEU A 52 32.19 -1.93 6.73
N ASP A 53 33.51 -1.97 6.55
CA ASP A 53 34.38 -3.01 7.10
C ASP A 53 34.39 -2.99 8.64
N ALA A 54 34.48 -1.81 9.25
CA ALA A 54 34.42 -1.66 10.70
C ALA A 54 33.08 -2.14 11.28
N ALA A 55 31.95 -1.77 10.66
CA ALA A 55 30.63 -2.22 11.09
C ALA A 55 30.46 -3.74 10.94
N TYR A 56 30.93 -4.30 9.82
CA TYR A 56 30.92 -5.74 9.62
C TYR A 56 31.76 -6.47 10.67
N LYS A 57 32.94 -5.95 11.02
CA LYS A 57 33.80 -6.50 12.06
C LYS A 57 33.20 -6.39 13.46
N SER A 58 32.39 -5.37 13.75
CA SER A 58 31.80 -5.18 15.07
C SER A 58 30.58 -6.05 15.35
N GLY A 59 29.81 -6.43 14.32
CA GLY A 59 28.59 -7.22 14.52
C GLY A 59 27.97 -7.81 13.26
N GLY A 60 28.77 -8.01 12.20
CA GLY A 60 28.34 -8.63 10.95
C GLY A 60 27.38 -7.77 10.13
N LEU A 61 26.50 -8.43 9.36
CA LEU A 61 25.55 -7.75 8.49
C LEU A 61 24.53 -6.90 9.26
N GLU A 62 24.18 -7.27 10.50
CA GLU A 62 23.22 -6.48 11.27
C GLU A 62 23.72 -5.04 11.49
N GLU A 63 24.98 -4.89 11.88
CA GLU A 63 25.62 -3.57 12.06
C GLU A 63 25.81 -2.84 10.73
N VAL A 64 26.14 -3.54 9.65
CA VAL A 64 26.22 -2.93 8.31
C VAL A 64 24.88 -2.34 7.90
N PHE A 65 23.78 -3.06 8.09
CA PHE A 65 22.46 -2.61 7.67
C PHE A 65 21.90 -1.48 8.55
N LYS A 66 22.34 -1.36 9.82
CA LYS A 66 22.05 -0.20 10.68
C LYS A 66 22.63 1.11 10.16
N LEU A 67 23.70 1.07 9.36
CA LEU A 67 24.31 2.25 8.73
C LEU A 67 23.54 2.77 7.50
N LEU A 68 22.60 1.99 6.97
CA LEU A 68 21.92 2.29 5.71
C LEU A 68 20.73 3.21 5.96
N ASP A 69 19.52 2.68 5.76
CA ASP A 69 18.28 3.39 5.98
C ASP A 69 17.21 2.45 6.53
N PRO A 70 16.07 2.98 7.02
CA PRO A 70 14.95 2.19 7.54
C PRO A 70 14.37 1.12 6.61
N HIS A 71 14.69 1.21 5.32
CA HIS A 71 14.16 0.36 4.27
C HIS A 71 15.15 -0.74 3.89
N SER A 72 16.42 -0.59 4.27
CA SER A 72 17.45 -1.56 3.98
C SER A 72 17.59 -2.47 5.18
N ARG A 73 17.37 -3.78 4.99
CA ARG A 73 17.43 -4.76 6.07
C ARG A 73 17.95 -6.11 5.60
N TYR A 74 18.65 -6.79 6.49
CA TYR A 74 19.02 -8.18 6.35
C TYR A 74 18.05 -9.04 7.15
N LEU A 75 17.60 -10.14 6.54
CA LEU A 75 16.85 -11.21 7.17
C LEU A 75 17.70 -12.47 7.04
N ASP A 76 17.96 -13.13 8.16
CA ASP A 76 18.49 -14.49 8.14
C ASP A 76 17.48 -15.47 7.54
N GLN A 77 17.91 -16.74 7.41
CA GLN A 77 17.09 -17.79 6.82
C GLN A 77 15.75 -18.00 7.56
N GLU A 78 15.75 -17.89 8.89
CA GLU A 78 14.54 -18.10 9.70
C GLU A 78 13.57 -16.93 9.52
N ALA A 79 14.05 -15.69 9.61
CA ALA A 79 13.26 -14.49 9.40
C ALA A 79 12.71 -14.41 7.97
N ALA A 80 13.51 -14.76 6.97
CA ALA A 80 13.07 -14.85 5.58
C ALA A 80 11.99 -15.94 5.39
N ALA A 81 12.17 -17.11 5.99
CA ALA A 81 11.18 -18.19 5.96
C ALA A 81 9.88 -17.80 6.67
N LYS A 82 9.96 -17.05 7.78
CA LYS A 82 8.80 -16.52 8.50
C LYS A 82 8.04 -15.50 7.65
N GLU A 83 8.74 -14.59 6.98
CA GLU A 83 8.13 -13.66 6.03
C GLU A 83 7.42 -14.40 4.89
N ASP A 84 8.07 -15.42 4.32
CA ASP A 84 7.46 -16.27 3.29
C ASP A 84 6.25 -17.06 3.81
N ALA A 85 6.30 -17.51 5.06
CA ALA A 85 5.18 -18.20 5.70
C ALA A 85 3.99 -17.27 5.88
N LEU A 86 4.20 -16.02 6.32
CA LEU A 86 3.15 -15.02 6.44
C LEU A 86 2.54 -14.67 5.07
N GLU A 87 3.37 -14.50 4.04
CA GLU A 87 2.89 -14.28 2.67
C GLU A 87 2.08 -15.48 2.16
N LYS A 88 2.51 -16.71 2.46
CA LYS A 88 1.79 -17.94 2.09
C LYS A 88 0.51 -18.12 2.88
N GLU A 89 0.50 -17.80 4.17
CA GLU A 89 -0.67 -17.89 5.05
C GLU A 89 -1.78 -16.97 4.54
N ASP A 90 -1.45 -15.72 4.21
CA ASP A 90 -2.42 -14.78 3.63
C ASP A 90 -2.95 -15.26 2.26
N ARG A 91 -2.14 -16.01 1.51
CA ARG A 91 -2.57 -16.68 0.26
C ARG A 91 -3.33 -18.00 0.46
N SER A 92 -3.20 -18.67 1.60
CA SER A 92 -3.75 -20.01 1.87
C SER A 92 -5.13 -19.99 2.52
N PHE A 93 -5.46 -18.89 3.21
CA PHE A 93 -6.76 -18.68 3.83
C PHE A 93 -7.69 -17.89 2.93
N GLY A 94 -8.82 -18.50 2.58
CA GLY A 94 -9.88 -17.88 1.80
C GLY A 94 -10.89 -17.16 2.69
N GLY A 95 -11.63 -16.24 2.08
CA GLY A 95 -12.83 -15.64 2.67
C GLY A 95 -14.08 -16.08 1.91
N VAL A 96 -15.21 -15.46 2.24
CA VAL A 96 -16.48 -15.65 1.52
C VAL A 96 -16.88 -14.44 0.67
N GLY A 97 -16.18 -13.33 0.80
CA GLY A 97 -16.40 -12.13 -0.01
C GLY A 97 -17.46 -11.16 0.52
N LEU A 98 -17.57 -11.06 1.85
CA LEU A 98 -18.41 -10.08 2.51
C LEU A 98 -17.56 -8.94 3.07
N GLU A 99 -18.03 -7.71 2.88
CA GLU A 99 -17.60 -6.56 3.67
C GLU A 99 -18.55 -6.44 4.86
N ILE A 100 -18.02 -6.47 6.07
CA ILE A 100 -18.80 -6.44 7.31
C ILE A 100 -18.35 -5.30 8.21
N GLY A 101 -19.24 -4.81 9.05
CA GLY A 101 -18.93 -3.80 10.05
C GLY A 101 -19.84 -3.92 11.25
N ILE A 102 -19.51 -3.18 12.31
CA ILE A 102 -20.33 -3.14 13.53
C ILE A 102 -21.29 -1.97 13.45
N GLU A 103 -22.59 -2.23 13.64
CA GLU A 103 -23.65 -1.23 13.79
C GLU A 103 -24.42 -1.48 15.09
N GLY A 104 -24.36 -0.52 16.03
CA GLY A 104 -24.84 -0.78 17.38
C GLY A 104 -24.05 -1.94 18.01
N LYS A 105 -24.73 -3.06 18.24
CA LYS A 105 -24.15 -4.32 18.74
C LYS A 105 -24.04 -5.42 17.68
N ASP A 106 -24.55 -5.17 16.49
CA ASP A 106 -24.69 -6.18 15.44
C ASP A 106 -23.52 -6.14 14.46
N ILE A 107 -23.14 -7.32 13.95
CA ILE A 107 -22.28 -7.42 12.77
C ILE A 107 -23.18 -7.34 11.54
N VAL A 108 -23.05 -6.27 10.78
CA VAL A 108 -23.86 -6.01 9.58
C VAL A 108 -23.03 -6.14 8.31
N VAL A 109 -23.65 -6.69 7.27
CA VAL A 109 -23.10 -6.70 5.90
C VAL A 109 -23.13 -5.27 5.37
N ARG A 110 -21.96 -4.75 5.04
CA ARG A 110 -21.75 -3.44 4.39
C ARG A 110 -21.68 -3.53 2.87
N GLY A 111 -21.33 -4.70 2.35
CA GLY A 111 -21.18 -4.93 0.93
C GLY A 111 -20.91 -6.38 0.62
N VAL A 112 -21.18 -6.76 -0.63
CA VAL A 112 -20.88 -8.09 -1.16
C VAL A 112 -19.90 -7.92 -2.32
N ILE A 113 -18.74 -8.55 -2.21
CA ILE A 113 -17.68 -8.43 -3.21
C ILE A 113 -18.12 -9.20 -4.46
N ALA A 114 -18.09 -8.55 -5.62
CA ALA A 114 -18.47 -9.16 -6.89
C ALA A 114 -17.65 -10.43 -7.19
N GLU A 115 -18.27 -11.41 -7.86
CA GLU A 115 -17.67 -12.69 -8.26
C GLU A 115 -17.21 -13.59 -7.10
N SER A 116 -17.44 -13.18 -5.87
CA SER A 116 -17.16 -13.96 -4.66
C SER A 116 -18.21 -15.05 -4.40
N PRO A 117 -17.91 -16.03 -3.52
CA PRO A 117 -18.90 -16.99 -3.04
C PRO A 117 -20.19 -16.33 -2.54
N ALA A 118 -20.09 -15.28 -1.71
CA ALA A 118 -21.24 -14.57 -1.18
C ALA A 118 -22.07 -13.86 -2.27
N SER A 119 -21.46 -13.39 -3.37
CA SER A 119 -22.19 -12.71 -4.45
C SER A 119 -23.12 -13.61 -5.26
N ARG A 120 -22.96 -14.94 -5.13
CA ARG A 120 -23.82 -15.93 -5.78
C ARG A 120 -25.06 -16.26 -4.97
N GLU A 121 -25.09 -15.80 -3.73
CA GLU A 121 -26.16 -16.03 -2.78
C GLU A 121 -27.01 -14.77 -2.59
N ASN A 122 -28.22 -14.92 -2.06
CA ASN A 122 -29.12 -13.80 -1.83
C ASN A 122 -28.79 -13.02 -0.54
N ILE A 123 -27.51 -12.70 -0.32
CA ILE A 123 -27.04 -11.87 0.80
C ILE A 123 -27.10 -10.39 0.36
N LYS A 124 -27.57 -9.52 1.25
CA LYS A 124 -27.80 -8.11 0.97
C LYS A 124 -27.11 -7.21 1.99
N GLU A 125 -26.84 -5.97 1.58
CA GLU A 125 -26.44 -4.92 2.52
C GLU A 125 -27.49 -4.78 3.64
N ASN A 126 -27.00 -4.53 4.85
CA ASN A 126 -27.75 -4.47 6.11
C ASN A 126 -28.29 -5.82 6.64
N ASP A 127 -27.92 -6.94 6.04
CA ASP A 127 -28.11 -8.24 6.71
C ASP A 127 -27.25 -8.31 7.98
N ILE A 128 -27.83 -8.77 9.09
CA ILE A 128 -27.13 -8.94 10.37
C ILE A 128 -26.62 -10.38 10.45
N ILE A 129 -25.32 -10.59 10.61
CA ILE A 129 -24.74 -11.92 10.84
C ILE A 129 -25.00 -12.30 12.30
N SER A 130 -25.84 -13.30 12.52
CA SER A 130 -26.21 -13.80 13.85
C SER A 130 -25.34 -14.96 14.32
N ALA A 131 -24.79 -15.76 13.40
CA ALA A 131 -23.89 -16.86 13.73
C ALA A 131 -22.95 -17.23 12.59
N VAL A 132 -21.80 -17.80 12.96
CA VAL A 132 -20.82 -18.42 12.05
C VAL A 132 -20.66 -19.87 12.46
N CYS A 133 -20.92 -20.82 11.55
CA CYS A 133 -20.80 -22.24 11.84
C CYS A 133 -19.79 -22.93 10.94
N GLU A 134 -18.94 -23.77 11.52
CA GLU A 134 -18.01 -24.63 10.75
C GLU A 134 -18.71 -25.89 10.23
N SER A 135 -19.74 -26.35 10.94
CA SER A 135 -20.63 -27.44 10.55
C SER A 135 -22.04 -27.14 11.06
N LYS A 136 -23.01 -28.02 10.78
CA LYS A 136 -24.36 -27.87 11.34
C LYS A 136 -24.38 -27.93 12.88
N ASP A 137 -23.38 -28.56 13.48
CA ASP A 137 -23.31 -28.84 14.92
C ASP A 137 -22.37 -27.87 15.66
N ILE A 138 -21.44 -27.22 14.94
CA ILE A 138 -20.47 -26.28 15.51
C ILE A 138 -20.81 -24.88 15.02
N CYS A 139 -21.64 -24.17 15.80
CA CYS A 139 -22.05 -22.79 15.55
C CYS A 139 -21.56 -21.86 16.65
N PHE A 140 -20.97 -20.75 16.24
CA PHE A 140 -20.62 -19.63 17.11
C PHE A 140 -21.65 -18.52 16.90
N ALA A 141 -22.49 -18.29 17.90
CA ALA A 141 -23.38 -17.13 17.91
C ALA A 141 -22.54 -15.85 18.04
N ILE A 142 -22.87 -14.84 17.24
CA ILE A 142 -22.26 -13.51 17.34
C ILE A 142 -23.09 -12.72 18.35
N SER A 143 -22.47 -12.35 19.48
CA SER A 143 -23.05 -11.41 20.44
C SER A 143 -21.96 -10.46 20.92
N ALA A 144 -22.34 -9.20 21.06
CA ALA A 144 -21.52 -8.16 21.66
C ALA A 144 -22.17 -7.60 22.94
N ASP A 145 -23.09 -8.34 23.56
CA ASP A 145 -23.88 -7.81 24.68
C ASP A 145 -23.04 -7.44 25.90
N ASP A 146 -22.00 -8.21 26.17
CA ASP A 146 -21.05 -8.03 27.28
C ASP A 146 -19.82 -7.20 26.89
N LEU A 147 -19.81 -6.60 25.70
CA LEU A 147 -18.66 -5.85 25.18
C LEU A 147 -18.92 -4.34 25.22
N ASP A 148 -17.96 -3.58 25.75
CA ASP A 148 -17.98 -2.12 25.60
C ASP A 148 -17.49 -1.71 24.20
N LEU A 149 -18.41 -1.73 23.23
CA LEU A 149 -18.13 -1.35 21.85
C LEU A 149 -17.86 0.15 21.65
N LYS A 150 -17.94 0.98 22.70
CA LYS A 150 -17.45 2.37 22.65
C LYS A 150 -15.92 2.41 22.70
N ASP A 151 -15.30 1.44 23.35
CA ASP A 151 -13.87 1.22 23.30
C ASP A 151 -13.48 0.67 21.91
N LYS A 152 -12.58 1.40 21.23
CA LYS A 152 -12.13 1.05 19.87
C LYS A 152 -11.32 -0.23 19.83
N MET A 153 -10.54 -0.52 20.86
CA MET A 153 -9.73 -1.73 20.94
C MET A 153 -10.64 -2.95 21.09
N VAL A 154 -11.62 -2.88 22.00
CA VAL A 154 -12.63 -3.95 22.20
C VAL A 154 -13.42 -4.17 20.91
N LYS A 155 -13.89 -3.09 20.29
CA LYS A 155 -14.63 -3.13 19.02
C LYS A 155 -13.84 -3.79 17.88
N ASN A 156 -12.58 -3.42 17.71
CA ASN A 156 -11.74 -3.99 16.64
C ASN A 156 -11.40 -5.44 16.90
N LYS A 157 -11.07 -5.80 18.13
CA LYS A 157 -10.82 -7.19 18.52
C LYS A 157 -12.04 -8.06 18.20
N PHE A 158 -13.23 -7.61 18.59
CA PHE A 158 -14.47 -8.32 18.30
C PHE A 158 -14.70 -8.53 16.79
N LEU A 159 -14.51 -7.47 15.98
CA LEU A 159 -14.63 -7.59 14.53
C LEU A 159 -13.60 -8.57 13.95
N THR A 160 -12.35 -8.50 14.40
CA THR A 160 -11.27 -9.40 13.97
C THR A 160 -11.59 -10.86 14.34
N ASP A 161 -12.09 -11.12 15.54
CA ASP A 161 -12.47 -12.47 15.99
C ASP A 161 -13.57 -13.06 15.10
N VAL A 162 -14.57 -12.25 14.73
CA VAL A 162 -15.62 -12.65 13.79
C VAL A 162 -15.04 -12.93 12.39
N ILE A 163 -14.19 -12.04 11.87
CA ILE A 163 -13.51 -12.23 10.57
C ILE A 163 -12.72 -13.54 10.55
N ASN A 164 -11.98 -13.82 11.63
CA ASN A 164 -11.16 -15.03 11.73
C ASN A 164 -12.00 -16.31 11.72
N LYS A 165 -13.21 -16.29 12.31
CA LYS A 165 -14.16 -17.42 12.23
C LYS A 165 -14.75 -17.61 10.83
N ILE A 166 -14.98 -16.51 10.10
CA ILE A 166 -15.49 -16.55 8.73
C ILE A 166 -14.39 -17.03 7.77
N ARG A 167 -13.15 -16.60 7.96
CA ARG A 167 -11.98 -17.08 7.21
C ARG A 167 -11.65 -18.53 7.55
N GLY A 168 -10.87 -19.17 6.69
CA GLY A 168 -10.52 -20.58 6.82
C GLY A 168 -9.84 -21.09 5.55
N LYS A 169 -9.44 -22.36 5.56
CA LYS A 169 -8.74 -22.97 4.43
C LYS A 169 -9.60 -22.89 3.15
N ILE A 170 -8.98 -22.53 2.03
CA ILE A 170 -9.65 -22.48 0.72
C ILE A 170 -10.30 -23.83 0.40
N GLY A 171 -11.52 -23.80 -0.15
CA GLY A 171 -12.31 -24.97 -0.51
C GLY A 171 -13.15 -25.55 0.63
N THR A 172 -12.95 -25.11 1.88
CA THR A 172 -13.82 -25.50 3.00
C THR A 172 -15.10 -24.67 3.04
N THR A 173 -16.16 -25.21 3.64
CA THR A 173 -17.44 -24.50 3.79
C THR A 173 -17.54 -23.83 5.16
N VAL A 174 -18.14 -22.65 5.19
CA VAL A 174 -18.65 -21.99 6.40
C VAL A 174 -20.12 -21.70 6.22
N ILE A 175 -20.93 -21.89 7.25
CA ILE A 175 -22.35 -21.58 7.22
C ILE A 175 -22.56 -20.27 7.97
N LEU A 176 -23.05 -19.26 7.29
CA LEU A 176 -23.43 -17.99 7.90
C LEU A 176 -24.93 -17.95 8.11
N LYS A 177 -25.34 -17.50 9.28
CA LYS A 177 -26.74 -17.23 9.59
C LYS A 177 -26.97 -15.74 9.63
N PHE A 178 -28.05 -15.29 8.99
CA PHE A 178 -28.38 -13.87 8.89
C PHE A 178 -29.80 -13.59 9.38
N LYS A 179 -29.97 -12.43 10.01
CA LYS A 179 -31.26 -11.79 10.26
C LYS A 179 -31.41 -10.62 9.28
N ARG A 180 -32.54 -10.57 8.57
CA ARG A 180 -32.87 -9.48 7.65
C ARG A 180 -34.15 -8.78 8.11
N GLN A 181 -34.12 -7.46 8.16
CA GLN A 181 -35.30 -6.67 8.54
C GLN A 181 -36.49 -7.00 7.62
N GLY A 182 -37.64 -7.30 8.23
CA GLY A 182 -38.87 -7.67 7.51
C GLY A 182 -39.03 -9.15 7.19
N LEU A 183 -38.02 -9.99 7.49
CA LEU A 183 -38.15 -11.46 7.47
C LEU A 183 -38.15 -11.99 8.90
N GLN A 184 -39.09 -12.88 9.23
CA GLN A 184 -39.14 -13.54 10.55
C GLN A 184 -38.14 -14.70 10.65
N ASP A 185 -37.93 -15.43 9.55
CA ASP A 185 -37.04 -16.58 9.52
C ASP A 185 -35.58 -16.17 9.33
N GLU A 186 -34.68 -16.93 9.96
CA GLU A 186 -33.24 -16.79 9.80
C GLU A 186 -32.79 -17.31 8.43
N ILE A 187 -31.96 -16.54 7.74
CA ILE A 187 -31.40 -16.92 6.44
C ILE A 187 -30.11 -17.70 6.70
N ILE A 188 -30.07 -18.97 6.32
CA ILE A 188 -28.91 -19.85 6.51
C ILE A 188 -28.22 -20.07 5.15
N VAL A 189 -26.96 -19.64 5.04
CA VAL A 189 -26.22 -19.66 3.77
C VAL A 189 -24.91 -20.43 3.93
N PRO A 190 -24.78 -21.62 3.31
CA PRO A 190 -23.49 -22.29 3.19
C PRO A 190 -22.63 -21.59 2.14
N LEU A 191 -21.41 -21.22 2.50
CA LEU A 191 -20.46 -20.51 1.64
C LEU A 191 -19.15 -21.28 1.57
N THR A 192 -18.70 -21.58 0.35
CA THR A 192 -17.38 -22.18 0.14
C THR A 192 -16.31 -21.09 0.17
N ARG A 193 -15.33 -21.22 1.08
CA ARG A 193 -14.22 -20.28 1.19
C ARG A 193 -13.35 -20.31 -0.06
N ALA A 194 -13.07 -19.14 -0.60
CA ALA A 194 -12.27 -18.98 -1.81
C ALA A 194 -11.25 -17.85 -1.64
N VAL A 195 -10.26 -17.80 -2.51
CA VAL A 195 -9.43 -16.61 -2.67
C VAL A 195 -10.34 -15.48 -3.15
N ILE A 196 -10.54 -14.48 -2.30
CA ILE A 196 -11.39 -13.34 -2.65
C ILE A 196 -10.57 -12.36 -3.46
N GLN A 197 -10.84 -12.35 -4.77
CA GLN A 197 -10.25 -11.37 -5.65
C GLN A 197 -11.00 -10.05 -5.48
N VAL A 198 -10.49 -9.19 -4.60
CA VAL A 198 -10.96 -7.80 -4.57
C VAL A 198 -10.44 -7.12 -5.83
N ALA A 199 -11.36 -6.60 -6.65
CA ALA A 199 -10.99 -5.90 -7.87
C ALA A 199 -9.98 -4.78 -7.55
N ASN A 200 -8.81 -4.84 -8.20
CA ASN A 200 -7.76 -3.85 -7.97
C ASN A 200 -8.19 -2.44 -8.41
N VAL A 201 -9.06 -2.36 -9.42
CA VAL A 201 -9.68 -1.13 -9.92
C VAL A 201 -11.19 -1.26 -9.85
N THR A 202 -11.82 -0.40 -9.05
CA THR A 202 -13.29 -0.28 -8.96
C THR A 202 -13.72 1.09 -9.46
N SER A 203 -14.99 1.21 -9.84
CA SER A 203 -15.49 2.45 -10.41
C SER A 203 -16.99 2.65 -10.19
N LYS A 204 -17.43 3.90 -10.05
CA LYS A 204 -18.84 4.30 -9.87
C LYS A 204 -19.10 5.64 -10.57
N ILE A 205 -20.36 5.92 -10.88
CA ILE A 205 -20.81 7.23 -11.37
C ILE A 205 -21.63 7.89 -10.25
N PHE A 206 -21.33 9.15 -9.97
CA PHE A 206 -22.04 9.99 -9.00
C PHE A 206 -22.58 11.23 -9.72
N GLY A 207 -23.85 11.17 -10.13
CA GLY A 207 -24.45 12.20 -10.99
C GLY A 207 -23.70 12.29 -12.33
N GLU A 208 -23.03 13.42 -12.55
CA GLU A 208 -22.22 13.67 -13.75
C GLU A 208 -20.72 13.39 -13.57
N PHE A 209 -20.27 12.94 -12.39
CA PHE A 209 -18.87 12.72 -12.10
C PHE A 209 -18.53 11.22 -12.03
N GLY A 210 -17.37 10.87 -12.55
CA GLY A 210 -16.79 9.54 -12.39
C GLY A 210 -16.03 9.41 -11.08
N TYR A 211 -16.01 8.20 -10.53
CA TYR A 211 -15.17 7.80 -9.41
C TYR A 211 -14.43 6.52 -9.79
N VAL A 212 -13.12 6.51 -9.63
CA VAL A 212 -12.26 5.33 -9.82
C VAL A 212 -11.38 5.17 -8.59
N SER A 213 -11.38 3.97 -8.01
CA SER A 213 -10.51 3.60 -6.89
C SER A 213 -9.48 2.59 -7.35
N LEU A 214 -8.21 2.85 -7.04
CA LEU A 214 -7.08 1.95 -7.32
C LEU A 214 -6.47 1.48 -6.01
N ARG A 215 -6.53 0.17 -5.72
CA ARG A 215 -6.00 -0.40 -4.46
C ARG A 215 -4.48 -0.55 -4.47
N GLN A 216 -3.90 -0.93 -5.61
CA GLN A 216 -2.45 -1.11 -5.76
C GLN A 216 -2.01 -0.92 -7.22
N PHE A 217 -0.79 -0.45 -7.44
CA PHE A 217 -0.22 -0.38 -8.79
C PHE A 217 0.32 -1.76 -9.21
N ILE A 218 -0.46 -2.51 -9.97
CA ILE A 218 -0.07 -3.80 -10.56
C ILE A 218 -0.13 -3.72 -12.09
N GLU A 219 0.50 -4.67 -12.78
CA GLU A 219 0.50 -4.73 -14.23
C GLU A 219 -0.92 -4.52 -14.82
N TRP A 220 -1.03 -3.69 -15.86
CA TRP A 220 -2.28 -3.32 -16.54
C TRP A 220 -3.26 -2.45 -15.73
N SER A 221 -2.82 -1.80 -14.65
CA SER A 221 -3.68 -0.87 -13.88
C SER A 221 -4.16 0.31 -14.73
N ASP A 222 -3.31 0.85 -15.60
CA ASP A 222 -3.60 1.95 -16.52
C ASP A 222 -4.68 1.56 -17.54
N VAL A 223 -4.58 0.37 -18.13
CA VAL A 223 -5.58 -0.17 -19.05
C VAL A 223 -6.91 -0.36 -18.34
N ARG A 224 -6.91 -1.00 -17.15
CA ARG A 224 -8.14 -1.19 -16.37
C ARG A 224 -8.78 0.13 -15.96
N ILE A 225 -8.00 1.12 -15.53
CA ILE A 225 -8.53 2.47 -15.25
C ILE A 225 -9.13 3.09 -16.50
N SER A 226 -8.43 3.01 -17.64
CA SER A 226 -8.90 3.55 -18.92
C SER A 226 -10.20 2.89 -19.37
N GLU A 227 -10.33 1.57 -19.25
CA GLU A 227 -11.55 0.84 -19.56
C GLU A 227 -12.72 1.26 -18.67
N LYS A 228 -12.48 1.45 -17.36
CA LYS A 228 -13.52 1.91 -16.44
C LYS A 228 -13.98 3.32 -16.80
N ILE A 229 -13.05 4.23 -17.09
CA ILE A 229 -13.37 5.61 -17.51
C ILE A 229 -14.16 5.60 -18.83
N PHE A 230 -13.71 4.82 -19.82
CA PHE A 230 -14.38 4.72 -21.12
C PHE A 230 -15.83 4.22 -20.98
N LYS A 231 -16.05 3.20 -20.12
CA LYS A 231 -17.39 2.64 -19.85
C LYS A 231 -18.34 3.62 -19.14
N MET A 232 -17.83 4.69 -18.49
CA MET A 232 -18.68 5.69 -17.85
C MET A 232 -19.34 6.66 -18.85
N GLY A 233 -18.85 6.74 -20.09
CA GLY A 233 -19.37 7.68 -21.07
C GLY A 233 -19.03 9.14 -20.77
N ASP A 234 -19.99 10.04 -20.96
CA ASP A 234 -19.81 11.49 -20.87
C ASP A 234 -19.93 12.00 -19.41
N ILE A 235 -18.91 11.70 -18.61
CA ILE A 235 -18.71 12.33 -17.29
C ILE A 235 -18.17 13.75 -17.47
N LYS A 236 -18.28 14.62 -16.46
CA LYS A 236 -17.76 16.01 -16.47
C LYS A 236 -16.56 16.24 -15.55
N GLY A 237 -16.08 15.19 -14.90
CA GLY A 237 -14.94 15.21 -13.99
C GLY A 237 -14.72 13.84 -13.36
N LEU A 238 -13.55 13.63 -12.77
CA LEU A 238 -13.17 12.35 -12.17
C LEU A 238 -12.52 12.53 -10.80
N VAL A 239 -12.90 11.67 -9.88
CA VAL A 239 -12.16 11.42 -8.64
C VAL A 239 -11.32 10.14 -8.84
N LEU A 240 -10.01 10.26 -8.70
CA LEU A 240 -9.09 9.12 -8.57
C LEU A 240 -8.78 8.90 -7.09
N ASP A 241 -9.27 7.81 -6.53
CA ASP A 241 -9.06 7.46 -5.14
C ASP A 241 -7.86 6.54 -4.95
N LEU A 242 -6.84 7.06 -4.27
CA LEU A 242 -5.61 6.37 -3.87
C LEU A 242 -5.49 6.22 -2.35
N ARG A 243 -6.58 6.46 -1.59
CA ARG A 243 -6.60 6.27 -0.14
C ARG A 243 -6.33 4.81 0.20
N GLY A 244 -5.40 4.58 1.14
CA GLY A 244 -4.99 3.24 1.56
C GLY A 244 -4.17 2.47 0.53
N ASN A 245 -3.78 3.07 -0.60
CA ASN A 245 -2.96 2.42 -1.62
C ASN A 245 -1.46 2.53 -1.27
N PRO A 246 -0.78 1.43 -0.88
CA PRO A 246 0.61 1.45 -0.42
C PRO A 246 1.63 1.63 -1.56
N GLY A 247 1.17 1.80 -2.80
CA GLY A 247 1.99 1.93 -4.00
C GLY A 247 1.97 0.66 -4.84
N GLY A 248 3.13 0.23 -5.32
CA GLY A 248 3.26 -0.93 -6.20
C GLY A 248 4.29 -0.69 -7.29
N PHE A 249 4.06 -1.27 -8.47
CA PHE A 249 5.01 -1.23 -9.57
C PHE A 249 5.15 0.20 -10.14
N LEU A 250 6.34 0.78 -9.99
CA LEU A 250 6.59 2.18 -10.37
C LEU A 250 6.37 2.47 -11.88
N PRO A 251 6.80 1.61 -12.82
CA PRO A 251 6.46 1.79 -14.24
C PRO A 251 4.96 1.86 -14.49
N GLN A 252 4.17 1.10 -13.73
CA GLN A 252 2.71 1.17 -13.82
C GLN A 252 2.17 2.52 -13.32
N ALA A 253 2.75 3.06 -12.25
CA ALA A 253 2.41 4.39 -11.73
C ALA A 253 2.70 5.49 -12.77
N ASN A 254 3.79 5.35 -13.53
CA ASN A 254 4.12 6.25 -14.63
C ASN A 254 3.10 6.16 -15.78
N LEU A 255 2.64 4.96 -16.14
CA LEU A 255 1.57 4.79 -17.12
C LEU A 255 0.24 5.38 -16.64
N VAL A 256 -0.16 5.13 -15.38
CA VAL A 256 -1.36 5.72 -14.79
C VAL A 256 -1.27 7.25 -14.75
N SER A 257 -0.13 7.81 -14.36
CA SER A 257 0.09 9.27 -14.39
C SER A 257 -0.05 9.82 -15.81
N SER A 258 0.44 9.08 -16.80
CA SER A 258 0.38 9.49 -18.20
C SER A 258 -1.06 9.60 -18.71
N LEU A 259 -2.04 8.89 -18.14
CA LEU A 259 -3.47 9.00 -18.50
C LEU A 259 -4.02 10.40 -18.27
N PHE A 260 -3.44 11.13 -17.31
CA PHE A 260 -3.96 12.40 -16.85
C PHE A 260 -3.07 13.58 -17.21
N LEU A 261 -1.80 13.36 -17.56
CA LEU A 261 -0.83 14.41 -17.83
C LEU A 261 -0.67 14.71 -19.33
N GLU A 262 -0.23 15.93 -19.64
CA GLU A 262 0.16 16.26 -21.02
C GLU A 262 1.40 15.46 -21.43
N ARG A 263 1.52 15.16 -22.72
CA ARG A 263 2.68 14.45 -23.26
C ARG A 263 3.96 15.23 -22.92
N LYS A 264 5.00 14.51 -22.48
CA LYS A 264 6.28 15.08 -22.03
C LYS A 264 6.24 15.83 -20.69
N SER A 265 5.12 15.88 -19.98
CA SER A 265 5.12 16.30 -18.57
C SER A 265 6.07 15.42 -17.76
N LEU A 266 6.93 16.01 -16.93
CA LEU A 266 7.80 15.26 -16.04
C LEU A 266 6.93 14.59 -14.96
N ILE A 267 7.06 13.29 -14.76
CA ILE A 267 6.33 12.54 -13.71
C ILE A 267 7.21 12.46 -12.47
N GLU A 268 8.44 12.00 -12.66
CA GLU A 268 9.39 11.79 -11.57
C GLU A 268 10.84 11.87 -12.06
N THR A 269 11.72 12.09 -11.10
CA THR A 269 13.17 11.98 -11.29
C THR A 269 13.70 10.91 -10.33
N ILE A 270 14.48 9.97 -10.86
CA ILE A 270 15.08 8.88 -10.10
C ILE A 270 16.59 9.12 -10.03
N VAL A 271 17.10 9.17 -8.81
CA VAL A 271 18.53 9.21 -8.51
C VAL A 271 18.93 7.83 -7.99
N THR A 272 19.95 7.22 -8.60
CA THR A 272 20.52 5.93 -8.19
C THR A 272 22.03 6.05 -8.10
N ARG A 273 22.71 4.97 -7.70
CA ARG A 273 24.17 4.93 -7.77
C ARG A 273 24.70 5.14 -9.20
N LYS A 274 24.03 4.57 -10.20
CA LYS A 274 24.41 4.66 -11.62
C LYS A 274 23.99 5.98 -12.26
N ASN A 275 22.92 6.59 -11.75
CA ASN A 275 22.37 7.86 -12.24
C ASN A 275 22.32 8.87 -11.08
N PRO A 276 23.49 9.43 -10.70
CA PRO A 276 23.60 10.37 -9.58
C PRO A 276 22.87 11.70 -9.84
N LYS A 277 22.84 12.61 -8.85
CA LYS A 277 22.04 13.84 -8.90
C LYS A 277 22.39 14.79 -10.06
N ASP A 278 23.64 14.76 -10.52
CA ASP A 278 24.16 15.50 -11.67
C ASP A 278 23.77 14.87 -13.02
N ASN A 279 23.41 13.58 -13.04
CA ASN A 279 22.87 12.89 -14.21
C ASN A 279 21.70 11.94 -13.84
N PRO A 280 20.55 12.47 -13.38
CA PRO A 280 19.47 11.64 -12.90
C PRO A 280 18.58 11.13 -14.05
N GLN A 281 17.89 10.02 -13.83
CA GLN A 281 16.89 9.53 -14.78
C GLN A 281 15.58 10.32 -14.64
N LYS A 282 15.03 10.81 -15.75
CA LYS A 282 13.76 11.55 -15.76
C LYS A 282 12.71 10.79 -16.54
N PHE A 283 11.59 10.50 -15.88
CA PHE A 283 10.46 9.80 -16.47
C PHE A 283 9.38 10.80 -16.82
N HIS A 284 8.94 10.78 -18.08
CA HIS A 284 7.97 11.73 -18.60
C HIS A 284 6.71 10.98 -19.03
N ALA A 285 5.58 11.68 -18.98
CA ALA A 285 4.32 11.17 -19.44
C ALA A 285 4.39 10.79 -20.91
N TYR A 286 4.09 9.52 -21.17
CA TYR A 286 4.08 8.93 -22.49
C TYR A 286 2.81 8.09 -22.64
N LEU A 287 1.95 8.51 -23.57
CA LEU A 287 0.86 7.68 -24.06
C LEU A 287 0.78 7.78 -25.58
N PRO A 288 0.69 6.65 -26.29
CA PRO A 288 0.30 6.63 -27.69
C PRO A 288 -1.16 7.11 -27.83
N GLY A 289 -1.47 7.76 -28.95
CA GLY A 289 -2.67 8.60 -29.17
C GLY A 289 -4.04 7.93 -29.00
N ILE A 290 -4.12 6.61 -28.80
CA ILE A 290 -5.38 5.89 -28.47
C ILE A 290 -5.79 6.00 -26.99
N PHE A 291 -4.82 6.26 -26.10
CA PHE A 291 -5.05 6.47 -24.66
C PHE A 291 -4.83 7.92 -24.22
N GLN A 292 -4.41 8.80 -25.14
CA GLN A 292 -4.68 10.24 -25.00
C GLN A 292 -6.19 10.44 -25.12
N THR A 293 -6.92 9.99 -24.12
CA THR A 293 -8.22 10.55 -23.87
C THR A 293 -7.96 12.05 -23.78
N ASN A 294 -8.80 12.83 -24.44
CA ASN A 294 -8.95 14.24 -24.17
C ASN A 294 -9.46 14.43 -22.73
N PHE A 295 -8.81 13.82 -21.72
CA PHE A 295 -9.09 13.98 -20.30
C PHE A 295 -8.61 15.37 -19.92
N LYS A 296 -9.35 16.36 -20.43
CA LYS A 296 -9.25 17.79 -20.13
C LYS A 296 -10.22 18.16 -19.02
N MET A 297 -10.93 17.17 -18.50
CA MET A 297 -11.90 17.35 -17.43
C MET A 297 -11.18 17.56 -16.10
N PRO A 298 -11.82 18.29 -15.16
CA PRO A 298 -11.37 18.39 -13.79
C PRO A 298 -11.06 17.01 -13.19
N LEU A 299 -9.94 16.94 -12.49
CA LEU A 299 -9.46 15.74 -11.80
C LEU A 299 -9.18 16.10 -10.35
N VAL A 300 -9.71 15.28 -9.44
CA VAL A 300 -9.37 15.32 -8.02
C VAL A 300 -8.72 13.99 -7.64
N VAL A 301 -7.63 14.04 -6.90
CA VAL A 301 -6.95 12.84 -6.38
C VAL A 301 -7.17 12.76 -4.87
N LEU A 302 -7.82 11.69 -4.39
CA LEU A 302 -7.99 11.43 -2.97
C LEU A 302 -6.81 10.65 -2.41
N VAL A 303 -6.26 11.11 -1.28
CA VAL A 303 -5.13 10.48 -0.61
C VAL A 303 -5.31 10.48 0.91
N ASN A 304 -4.60 9.58 1.58
CA ASN A 304 -4.49 9.55 3.03
C ASN A 304 -3.13 9.00 3.47
N GLN A 305 -2.93 8.81 4.77
CA GLN A 305 -1.70 8.28 5.36
C GLN A 305 -1.33 6.86 4.87
N GLY A 306 -2.27 6.09 4.33
CA GLY A 306 -2.00 4.79 3.71
C GLY A 306 -1.61 4.90 2.22
N SER A 307 -1.73 6.08 1.62
CA SER A 307 -1.17 6.36 0.30
C SER A 307 0.35 6.46 0.41
N ALA A 308 1.09 5.58 -0.25
CA ALA A 308 2.56 5.53 -0.15
C ALA A 308 3.23 5.28 -1.52
N SER A 309 4.52 5.63 -1.63
CA SER A 309 5.39 5.27 -2.76
C SER A 309 4.79 5.69 -4.11
N ALA A 310 4.51 4.75 -5.02
CA ALA A 310 3.90 5.01 -6.33
C ALA A 310 2.62 5.89 -6.27
N SER A 311 1.78 5.74 -5.24
CA SER A 311 0.60 6.60 -5.04
C SER A 311 0.98 8.06 -4.85
N GLU A 312 2.07 8.31 -4.13
CA GLU A 312 2.59 9.65 -3.85
C GLU A 312 3.22 10.27 -5.10
N ILE A 313 3.84 9.45 -5.95
CA ILE A 313 4.34 9.88 -7.27
C ILE A 313 3.18 10.31 -8.16
N VAL A 314 2.11 9.52 -8.28
CA VAL A 314 0.94 9.89 -9.09
C VAL A 314 0.31 11.19 -8.58
N ALA A 315 0.08 11.30 -7.27
CA ALA A 315 -0.50 12.50 -6.66
C ALA A 315 0.40 13.74 -6.84
N ALA A 316 1.71 13.59 -6.63
CA ALA A 316 2.66 14.69 -6.80
C ALA A 316 2.83 15.09 -8.27
N ALA A 317 2.92 14.12 -9.18
CA ALA A 317 3.05 14.38 -10.60
C ALA A 317 1.82 15.11 -11.14
N CYS A 318 0.64 14.65 -10.76
CA CYS A 318 -0.61 15.27 -11.15
C CYS A 318 -0.77 16.69 -10.57
N ARG A 319 -0.39 16.92 -9.32
CA ARG A 319 -0.44 18.28 -8.74
C ARG A 319 0.61 19.23 -9.32
N ASP A 320 1.84 18.77 -9.50
CA ASP A 320 2.97 19.65 -9.83
C ASP A 320 3.02 20.05 -11.30
N ASN A 321 2.44 19.23 -12.18
CA ASN A 321 2.33 19.57 -13.58
C ASN A 321 1.21 20.58 -13.80
N LYS A 322 1.51 21.58 -14.64
CA LYS A 322 0.58 22.66 -14.98
C LYS A 322 0.04 22.48 -16.39
N ASP A 323 -1.21 22.85 -16.59
CA ASP A 323 -1.78 23.03 -17.91
C ASP A 323 -1.24 24.31 -18.58
N LYS A 324 -1.66 24.57 -19.83
CA LYS A 324 -1.26 25.77 -20.59
C LYS A 324 -1.67 27.10 -19.95
N LYS A 325 -2.66 27.09 -19.05
CA LYS A 325 -3.13 28.27 -18.31
C LYS A 325 -2.38 28.45 -16.97
N GLY A 326 -1.46 27.54 -16.65
CA GLY A 326 -0.67 27.57 -15.42
C GLY A 326 -1.37 26.94 -14.20
N ASN A 327 -2.52 26.29 -14.40
CA ASN A 327 -3.27 25.62 -13.33
C ASN A 327 -2.70 24.22 -13.09
N PRO A 328 -2.66 23.74 -11.83
CA PRO A 328 -2.35 22.34 -11.53
C PRO A 328 -3.24 21.38 -12.32
N ARG A 329 -2.71 20.25 -12.78
CA ARG A 329 -3.51 19.27 -13.51
C ARG A 329 -4.60 18.65 -12.63
N CYS A 330 -4.38 18.52 -11.32
CA CYS A 330 -5.42 18.14 -10.38
C CYS A 330 -5.29 18.84 -9.03
N VAL A 331 -6.36 18.74 -8.25
CA VAL A 331 -6.40 19.10 -6.84
C VAL A 331 -6.27 17.82 -6.01
N VAL A 332 -5.33 17.79 -5.08
CA VAL A 332 -5.15 16.67 -4.14
C VAL A 332 -5.93 16.95 -2.87
N VAL A 333 -6.77 16.01 -2.44
CA VAL A 333 -7.70 16.18 -1.31
C VAL A 333 -7.55 15.01 -0.33
N GLY A 334 -7.68 15.28 0.97
CA GLY A 334 -7.73 14.25 2.01
C GLY A 334 -6.72 14.51 3.12
N MET A 335 -5.94 13.49 3.50
CA MET A 335 -4.93 13.61 4.55
C MET A 335 -3.51 13.43 4.00
N PRO A 336 -2.48 14.04 4.63
CA PRO A 336 -1.08 13.85 4.24
C PRO A 336 -0.69 12.38 4.08
N THR A 337 0.07 12.10 3.02
CA THR A 337 0.51 10.73 2.68
C THR A 337 1.68 10.24 3.53
N PHE A 338 2.04 8.97 3.34
CA PHE A 338 3.02 8.26 4.16
C PHE A 338 4.43 8.88 4.14
N GLY A 339 4.93 9.21 2.94
CA GLY A 339 6.22 9.85 2.73
C GLY A 339 7.34 8.94 2.26
N LYS A 340 7.05 7.81 1.61
CA LYS A 340 8.08 6.87 1.13
C LYS A 340 8.50 7.23 -0.29
N ALA A 341 9.73 7.69 -0.47
CA ALA A 341 10.26 8.11 -1.78
C ALA A 341 11.56 7.39 -2.14
N VAL A 342 11.65 6.11 -1.78
CA VAL A 342 12.80 5.25 -2.03
C VAL A 342 12.40 4.02 -2.81
N MET A 343 13.31 3.54 -3.66
CA MET A 343 13.20 2.29 -4.39
C MET A 343 14.00 1.22 -3.67
N GLN A 344 13.34 0.13 -3.25
CA GLN A 344 14.00 -1.03 -2.68
C GLN A 344 14.13 -2.13 -3.72
N ARG A 345 15.19 -2.92 -3.59
CA ARG A 345 15.31 -4.23 -4.25
C ARG A 345 15.46 -5.31 -3.21
N ARG A 346 14.77 -6.42 -3.45
CA ARG A 346 14.89 -7.66 -2.70
C ARG A 346 15.90 -8.55 -3.41
N TYR A 347 16.84 -9.10 -2.66
CA TYR A 347 17.75 -10.14 -3.12
C TYR A 347 17.66 -11.31 -2.14
N ASP A 348 17.36 -12.49 -2.68
CA ASP A 348 17.37 -13.76 -1.94
C ASP A 348 18.72 -14.45 -2.17
N PHE A 349 19.22 -15.15 -1.14
CA PHE A 349 20.47 -15.92 -1.19
C PHE A 349 20.38 -17.14 -0.26
N GLY A 350 21.33 -18.08 -0.38
CA GLY A 350 21.25 -19.38 0.28
C GLY A 350 21.02 -19.34 1.79
N SER A 351 21.47 -18.29 2.47
CA SER A 351 21.36 -18.12 3.93
C SER A 351 20.42 -16.98 4.38
N GLY A 352 19.66 -16.36 3.47
CA GLY A 352 18.74 -15.28 3.87
C GLY A 352 18.23 -14.40 2.73
N ARG A 353 17.82 -13.19 3.11
CA ARG A 353 17.26 -12.17 2.21
C ARG A 353 17.77 -10.80 2.61
N VAL A 354 18.07 -9.95 1.64
CA VAL A 354 18.33 -8.53 1.88
C VAL A 354 17.37 -7.66 1.09
N TYR A 355 16.93 -6.58 1.71
CA TYR A 355 16.30 -5.45 1.06
C TYR A 355 17.31 -4.31 1.04
N ILE A 356 17.53 -3.69 -0.11
CA ILE A 356 18.48 -2.57 -0.26
C ILE A 356 17.79 -1.43 -0.98
N THR A 357 17.88 -0.23 -0.42
CA THR A 357 17.47 0.99 -1.13
C THR A 357 18.46 1.30 -2.26
N THR A 358 17.97 1.25 -3.48
CA THR A 358 18.77 1.41 -4.71
C THR A 358 18.53 2.74 -5.43
N GLY A 359 17.50 3.48 -5.02
CA GLY A 359 17.18 4.77 -5.63
C GLY A 359 16.32 5.66 -4.76
N ARG A 360 16.39 6.97 -5.04
CA ARG A 360 15.56 8.01 -4.45
C ARG A 360 14.69 8.63 -5.53
N LEU A 361 13.42 8.83 -5.21
CA LEU A 361 12.41 9.40 -6.08
C LEU A 361 12.17 10.87 -5.73
N TYR A 362 12.07 11.70 -6.75
CA TYR A 362 11.79 13.12 -6.65
C TYR A 362 10.60 13.48 -7.53
N ARG A 363 9.71 14.31 -7.00
CA ARG A 363 8.54 14.84 -7.71
C ARG A 363 8.96 15.89 -8.75
N PRO A 364 8.09 16.29 -9.69
CA PRO A 364 8.48 17.12 -10.83
C PRO A 364 9.14 18.45 -10.47
N ASN A 365 8.79 19.05 -9.32
CA ASN A 365 9.43 20.27 -8.84
C ASN A 365 10.81 20.08 -8.17
N GLY A 366 11.39 18.88 -8.24
CA GLY A 366 12.72 18.54 -7.72
C GLY A 366 12.78 18.30 -6.21
N LYS A 367 11.67 18.45 -5.47
CA LYS A 367 11.65 18.16 -4.02
C LYS A 367 11.57 16.65 -3.79
N SER A 368 12.13 16.18 -2.68
CA SER A 368 11.90 14.81 -2.23
C SER A 368 10.56 14.69 -1.49
N LEU A 369 9.91 13.55 -1.64
CA LEU A 369 8.74 13.16 -0.83
C LEU A 369 9.16 12.39 0.44
N GLN A 370 10.43 11.96 0.52
CA GLN A 370 10.96 11.17 1.64
C GLN A 370 10.73 11.88 2.97
N GLY A 371 10.09 11.20 3.91
CA GLY A 371 9.78 11.72 5.25
C GLY A 371 8.65 12.76 5.28
N LYS A 372 8.16 13.27 4.15
CA LYS A 372 7.16 14.36 4.11
C LYS A 372 5.83 13.92 3.54
N GLY A 373 5.90 13.12 2.49
CA GLY A 373 4.79 12.80 1.62
C GLY A 373 4.25 13.99 0.83
N VAL A 374 3.14 13.74 0.17
CA VAL A 374 2.27 14.71 -0.47
C VAL A 374 1.34 15.27 0.60
N ILE A 375 1.51 16.57 0.89
CA ILE A 375 0.54 17.36 1.63
C ILE A 375 -0.61 17.70 0.65
N PRO A 376 -1.88 17.33 0.90
CA PRO A 376 -3.01 17.69 0.05
C PRO A 376 -3.17 19.20 -0.09
N ASP A 377 -3.71 19.64 -1.22
CA ASP A 377 -4.07 21.05 -1.43
C ASP A 377 -5.24 21.45 -0.54
N ILE A 378 -6.16 20.50 -0.30
CA ILE A 378 -7.28 20.65 0.63
C ILE A 378 -7.24 19.50 1.63
N ILE A 379 -6.87 19.83 2.87
CA ILE A 379 -6.86 18.87 3.96
C ILE A 379 -8.28 18.68 4.47
N VAL A 380 -8.77 17.44 4.39
CA VAL A 380 -10.09 17.06 4.87
C VAL A 380 -9.92 15.82 5.73
N SER A 381 -10.28 15.93 7.00
CA SER A 381 -10.45 14.75 7.83
C SER A 381 -11.90 14.32 7.83
N ASN A 382 -12.09 13.01 7.90
CA ASN A 382 -13.39 12.42 8.14
C ASN A 382 -13.72 12.29 9.64
N SER A 383 -12.78 12.66 10.52
CA SER A 383 -12.99 12.84 11.95
C SER A 383 -13.47 14.27 12.25
N ASP A 384 -14.05 14.50 13.42
CA ASP A 384 -14.50 15.84 13.81
C ASP A 384 -13.33 16.73 14.24
N SER A 385 -13.53 18.06 14.25
CA SER A 385 -12.47 19.05 14.48
C SER A 385 -11.66 18.82 15.76
N GLU A 386 -12.29 18.26 16.80
CA GLU A 386 -11.66 17.97 18.09
C GLU A 386 -10.67 16.78 18.00
N THR A 387 -10.91 15.85 17.08
CA THR A 387 -10.08 14.66 16.86
C THR A 387 -8.99 14.82 15.80
N LEU A 388 -9.06 15.87 14.96
CA LEU A 388 -8.08 16.15 13.91
C LEU A 388 -6.65 16.31 14.47
N GLY A 389 -6.50 17.01 15.61
CA GLY A 389 -5.19 17.18 16.25
C GLY A 389 -4.57 15.85 16.70
N ASN A 390 -5.40 14.91 17.17
CA ASN A 390 -4.94 13.58 17.56
C ASN A 390 -4.60 12.72 16.33
N GLU A 391 -5.37 12.84 15.25
CA GLU A 391 -5.12 12.16 13.98
C GLU A 391 -3.80 12.62 13.34
N LEU A 392 -3.50 13.92 13.40
CA LEU A 392 -2.23 14.48 12.92
C LEU A 392 -1.03 14.00 13.76
N LYS A 393 -1.16 13.94 15.09
CA LYS A 393 -0.10 13.40 15.97
C LYS A 393 0.16 11.92 15.71
N LEU A 394 -0.90 11.13 15.57
CA LEU A 394 -0.78 9.71 15.21
C LEU A 394 -0.16 9.54 13.83
N ARG A 395 -0.53 10.39 12.86
CA ARG A 395 0.09 10.39 11.54
C ARG A 395 1.59 10.65 11.60
N GLU A 396 2.09 11.54 12.47
CA GLU A 396 3.54 11.70 12.62
C GLU A 396 4.21 10.39 13.03
N LYS A 397 3.61 9.65 13.97
CA LYS A 397 4.07 8.32 14.39
C LYS A 397 3.96 7.27 13.28
N PHE A 398 2.90 7.33 12.47
CA PHE A 398 2.61 6.43 11.34
C PHE A 398 3.07 6.99 9.98
N SER A 399 4.15 7.77 9.96
CA SER A 399 4.74 8.31 8.75
C SER A 399 6.14 7.76 8.54
N GLU A 400 6.69 8.02 7.37
CA GLU A 400 8.10 7.75 7.07
C GLU A 400 9.06 8.36 8.12
N ARG A 401 8.76 9.56 8.65
CA ARG A 401 9.55 10.14 9.74
C ARG A 401 9.42 9.38 11.05
N GLY A 402 8.21 8.94 11.39
CA GLY A 402 7.99 8.11 12.59
C GLY A 402 8.80 6.83 12.52
N LEU A 403 8.84 6.19 11.33
CA LEU A 403 9.67 5.01 11.09
C LEU A 403 11.17 5.28 11.28
N GLU A 404 11.68 6.40 10.74
CA GLU A 404 13.08 6.83 10.94
C GLU A 404 13.43 7.01 12.43
N ARG A 405 12.52 7.60 13.23
CA ARG A 405 12.72 7.83 14.66
C ARG A 405 12.63 6.55 15.50
N TYR A 406 11.67 5.69 15.18
CA TYR A 406 11.52 4.37 15.82
C TYR A 406 12.80 3.54 15.72
N ILE A 407 13.41 3.46 14.53
CA ILE A 407 14.63 2.68 14.32
C ILE A 407 15.84 3.28 15.06
N ARG A 408 15.85 4.60 15.28
CA ARG A 408 16.87 5.29 16.10
C ARG A 408 16.65 5.13 17.60
N GLY A 409 15.61 4.43 18.04
CA GLY A 409 15.25 4.27 19.45
C GLY A 409 14.72 5.57 20.08
N GLU A 410 14.29 6.54 19.27
CA GLU A 410 13.73 7.81 19.74
C GLU A 410 12.22 7.71 20.05
N GLU A 411 11.58 6.59 19.72
CA GLU A 411 10.16 6.31 19.97
C GLU A 411 9.96 4.85 20.46
N GLU A 412 9.04 4.63 21.40
CA GLU A 412 8.70 3.30 21.95
C GLU A 412 7.92 2.42 20.95
N GLU A 413 7.99 1.09 21.15
CA GLU A 413 7.24 0.07 20.41
C GLU A 413 5.74 0.37 20.30
N PHE A 414 5.19 0.13 19.12
CA PHE A 414 3.78 0.38 18.81
C PHE A 414 2.86 -0.43 19.71
N THR A 415 1.91 0.24 20.39
CA THR A 415 0.85 -0.51 21.08
C THR A 415 -0.19 -1.00 20.08
N PRO A 416 -0.84 -2.16 20.32
CA PRO A 416 -1.95 -2.64 19.52
C PRO A 416 -3.09 -1.61 19.35
N GLU A 417 -3.26 -0.70 20.30
CA GLU A 417 -4.26 0.37 20.31
C GLU A 417 -3.99 1.47 19.27
N GLU A 418 -2.72 1.74 18.95
CA GLU A 418 -2.35 2.73 17.94
C GLU A 418 -2.59 2.20 16.52
N LYS A 419 -2.36 0.90 16.29
CA LYS A 419 -2.66 0.20 15.02
C LYS A 419 -4.16 0.11 14.75
N ALA A 420 -4.98 0.09 15.80
CA ALA A 420 -6.43 -0.03 15.76
C ALA A 420 -7.19 1.28 15.42
N LYS A 421 -6.53 2.45 15.32
CA LYS A 421 -7.24 3.74 15.10
C LYS A 421 -7.74 3.99 13.68
N PHE A 422 -7.72 3.00 12.80
CA PHE A 422 -8.29 3.11 11.45
C PHE A 422 -9.74 2.65 11.39
N SER A 423 -10.54 3.45 10.68
CA SER A 423 -11.93 3.23 10.27
C SER A 423 -13.01 3.50 11.33
N LEU A 424 -13.73 4.61 11.12
CA LEU A 424 -15.19 4.64 11.02
C LEU A 424 -15.58 6.05 10.65
N ILE A 425 -16.18 6.20 9.48
CA ILE A 425 -16.61 7.48 8.96
C ILE A 425 -18.07 7.28 8.57
N ARG A 426 -18.95 7.98 9.28
CA ARG A 426 -20.41 7.92 9.11
C ARG A 426 -20.91 8.65 7.84
N LYS A 427 -20.02 9.31 7.10
CA LYS A 427 -20.21 9.94 5.78
C LYS A 427 -18.84 10.33 5.23
N ASP A 428 -18.49 9.87 4.03
CA ASP A 428 -17.17 10.13 3.44
C ASP A 428 -17.02 11.61 3.04
N ARG A 429 -16.72 12.48 4.02
CA ARG A 429 -16.54 13.93 3.86
C ARG A 429 -15.44 14.26 2.86
N GLN A 430 -14.39 13.45 2.79
CA GLN A 430 -13.33 13.59 1.80
C GLN A 430 -13.87 13.41 0.37
N LEU A 431 -14.68 12.37 0.14
CA LEU A 431 -15.29 12.12 -1.15
C LEU A 431 -16.35 13.17 -1.51
N GLU A 432 -17.18 13.59 -0.55
CA GLU A 432 -18.13 14.69 -0.73
C GLU A 432 -17.41 15.98 -1.15
N MET A 433 -16.32 16.35 -0.44
CA MET A 433 -15.51 17.52 -0.78
C MET A 433 -14.88 17.39 -2.17
N ALA A 434 -14.40 16.22 -2.56
CA ALA A 434 -13.86 16.00 -3.90
C ALA A 434 -14.89 16.30 -5.00
N PHE A 435 -16.15 15.88 -4.82
CA PHE A 435 -17.21 16.21 -5.77
C PHE A 435 -17.57 17.70 -5.78
N GLU A 436 -17.59 18.37 -4.63
CA GLU A 436 -17.79 19.83 -4.57
C GLU A 436 -16.67 20.58 -5.31
N ILE A 437 -15.42 20.16 -5.16
CA ILE A 437 -14.29 20.73 -5.91
C ILE A 437 -14.46 20.51 -7.41
N LEU A 438 -14.89 19.31 -7.84
CA LEU A 438 -15.15 19.06 -9.26
C LEU A 438 -16.25 19.98 -9.82
N LYS A 439 -17.31 20.28 -9.05
CA LYS A 439 -18.34 21.24 -9.46
C LYS A 439 -17.76 22.64 -9.66
N ILE A 440 -16.89 23.10 -8.76
CA ILE A 440 -16.23 24.42 -8.85
C ILE A 440 -15.29 24.49 -10.06
N LEU A 441 -14.44 23.47 -10.23
CA LEU A 441 -13.48 23.41 -11.33
C LEU A 441 -14.17 23.31 -12.69
N LYS A 442 -15.32 22.64 -12.77
CA LYS A 442 -16.14 22.57 -13.98
C LYS A 442 -16.65 23.94 -14.41
N GLN A 443 -17.03 24.82 -13.48
CA GLN A 443 -17.53 26.17 -13.79
C GLN A 443 -16.43 27.13 -14.28
N SER A 444 -15.17 26.80 -14.00
CA SER A 444 -14.00 27.63 -14.32
C SER A 444 -13.35 27.30 -15.67
N ASN A 445 -13.80 26.22 -16.32
CA ASN A 445 -13.34 25.75 -17.62
C ASN A 445 -14.41 25.97 -18.69
#